data_AF-A0A523M6P4-F1
#
_entry.id   AF-A0A523M6P4-F1
#
_cell.length_a   1.000
_cell.length_b   1.000
_cell.length_c   1.000
_cell.angle_alpha   90.00
_cell.angle_beta   90.00
_cell.angle_gamma   90.00
#
_symmetry.space_group_name_H-M   'P 1'
#
loop_
_entity.id
_entity.type
_entity.pdbx_description
1 polymer ?
#
loop_
_entity_poly.entity_id
_entity_poly.type
_entity_poly.pdbx_seq_one_letter_code
_entity_poly.pdbx_strand_id
1 'polypeptide(L)'
;MPLSKQREFISPRPDDDWATIVKRVLPDQDPETAMSQLKSWNLHLFARQPPGEFLGSDVIFIEGPRDGKEAPSFFGIEVEVS
;
A
#
# COMPACT_ATOMS: atom_id res chain seq x y z
N MET A 1 18.95 16.34 16.89
CA MET A 1 18.48 14.96 16.60
C MET A 1 17.83 15.01 15.23
N PRO A 2 18.30 14.24 14.23
CA PRO A 2 17.61 14.19 12.94
C PRO A 2 16.27 13.48 13.11
N LEU A 3 15.23 13.97 12.43
CA LEU A 3 13.91 13.33 12.40
C LEU A 3 14.01 11.96 11.73
N SER A 4 13.29 10.95 12.26
CA SER A 4 13.19 9.66 11.59
C SER A 4 12.47 9.81 10.25
N LYS A 5 12.89 9.05 9.23
CA LYS A 5 12.21 9.05 7.93
C LYS A 5 10.80 8.47 8.08
N GLN A 6 9.79 9.25 7.69
CA GLN A 6 8.39 8.82 7.70
C GLN A 6 8.07 8.03 6.42
N ARG A 7 7.04 7.17 6.48
CA ARG A 7 6.47 6.48 5.32
C ARG A 7 5.69 7.49 4.49
N GLU A 8 5.77 7.36 3.17
CA GLU A 8 4.95 8.14 2.28
C GLU A 8 3.47 7.71 2.36
N PHE A 9 2.58 8.69 2.36
CA PHE A 9 1.14 8.49 2.45
C PHE A 9 0.39 9.52 1.61
N ILE A 10 -0.85 9.19 1.29
CA ILE A 10 -1.80 10.08 0.61
C ILE A 10 -3.13 10.12 1.37
N SER A 11 -3.92 11.14 1.07
CA SER A 11 -5.35 11.15 1.39
C SER A 11 -6.15 10.64 0.18
N PRO A 12 -7.24 9.89 0.41
CA PRO A 12 -8.16 9.50 -0.66
C PRO A 12 -8.85 10.72 -1.25
N ARG A 13 -9.15 10.65 -2.54
CA ARG A 13 -10.03 11.59 -3.25
C ARG A 13 -11.48 11.10 -3.19
N PRO A 14 -12.47 11.97 -3.46
CA PRO A 14 -13.83 11.52 -3.69
C PRO A 14 -13.85 10.43 -4.78
N ASP A 15 -14.65 9.40 -4.56
CA ASP A 15 -14.82 8.25 -5.46
C ASP A 15 -13.57 7.39 -5.71
N ASP A 16 -12.49 7.60 -4.94
CA ASP A 16 -11.35 6.68 -4.99
C ASP A 16 -11.78 5.29 -4.51
N ASP A 17 -11.36 4.27 -5.25
CA ASP A 17 -11.32 2.88 -4.79
C ASP A 17 -9.87 2.38 -4.76
N TRP A 18 -9.66 1.17 -4.23
CA TRP A 18 -8.31 0.58 -4.18
C TRP A 18 -7.66 0.51 -5.56
N ALA A 19 -8.42 0.20 -6.62
CA ALA A 19 -7.90 0.05 -7.97
C ALA A 19 -7.45 1.39 -8.57
N THR A 20 -8.22 2.45 -8.37
CA THR A 20 -7.93 3.81 -8.82
C THR A 20 -6.72 4.37 -8.08
N ILE A 21 -6.60 4.10 -6.78
CA ILE A 21 -5.43 4.47 -5.99
C ILE A 21 -4.18 3.76 -6.50
N VAL A 22 -4.22 2.44 -6.71
CA VAL A 22 -3.08 1.66 -7.22
C VAL A 22 -2.58 2.23 -8.55
N LYS A 23 -3.48 2.48 -9.50
CA LYS A 23 -3.11 3.08 -10.80
C LYS A 23 -2.44 4.44 -10.66
N ARG A 24 -2.78 5.21 -9.63
CA ARG A 24 -2.25 6.55 -9.38
C ARG A 24 -0.89 6.54 -8.68
N VAL A 25 -0.70 5.64 -7.71
CA VAL A 25 0.45 5.68 -6.79
C VAL A 25 1.49 4.58 -7.05
N LEU A 26 1.10 3.49 -7.70
CA LEU A 26 1.96 2.37 -8.07
C LEU A 26 1.78 2.02 -9.56
N PRO A 27 1.98 2.97 -10.50
CA PRO A 27 1.73 2.74 -11.93
C PRO A 27 2.67 1.71 -12.56
N ASP A 28 3.86 1.51 -11.99
CA ASP A 28 4.90 0.63 -12.53
C ASP A 28 4.81 -0.81 -12.02
N GLN A 29 3.86 -1.12 -11.13
CA GLN A 29 3.67 -2.45 -10.58
C GLN A 29 2.49 -3.17 -11.23
N ASP A 30 2.54 -4.51 -11.21
CA ASP A 30 1.38 -5.33 -11.59
C ASP A 30 0.15 -4.96 -10.72
N PRO A 31 -1.02 -4.65 -11.32
CA PRO A 31 -2.17 -4.14 -10.58
C PRO A 31 -2.69 -5.06 -9.48
N GLU A 32 -2.68 -6.38 -9.68
CA GLU A 32 -3.17 -7.33 -8.68
C GLU A 32 -2.21 -7.42 -7.49
N THR A 33 -0.92 -7.51 -7.78
CA THR A 33 0.15 -7.54 -6.80
C THR A 33 0.18 -6.24 -5.98
N ALA A 34 0.13 -5.08 -6.65
CA ALA A 34 0.13 -3.76 -6.04
C ALA A 34 -1.11 -3.55 -5.15
N MET A 35 -2.28 -4.01 -5.60
CA MET A 35 -3.50 -3.93 -4.80
C MET A 35 -3.42 -4.79 -3.54
N SER A 36 -2.85 -6.00 -3.62
CA SER A 36 -2.65 -6.86 -2.46
C SER A 36 -1.71 -6.22 -1.44
N GLN A 37 -0.58 -5.67 -1.90
CA GLN A 37 0.37 -4.94 -1.05
C GLN A 37 -0.27 -3.72 -0.39
N LEU A 38 -0.97 -2.89 -1.18
CA LEU A 38 -1.60 -1.67 -0.68
C LEU A 38 -2.65 -1.98 0.40
N LYS A 39 -3.44 -3.04 0.25
CA LYS A 39 -4.39 -3.49 1.28
C LYS A 39 -3.67 -3.99 2.53
N SER A 40 -2.60 -4.76 2.37
CA SER A 40 -1.76 -5.26 3.48
C SER A 40 -1.12 -4.12 4.28
N TRP A 41 -0.68 -3.05 3.63
CA TRP A 41 -0.12 -1.88 4.29
C TRP A 41 -1.15 -1.01 5.00
N ASN A 42 -2.43 -1.16 4.67
CA ASN A 42 -3.54 -0.35 5.15
C ASN A 42 -4.65 -1.22 5.77
N LEU A 43 -4.27 -2.22 6.57
CA LEU A 43 -5.21 -3.13 7.23
C LEU A 43 -6.25 -2.39 8.08
N HIS A 44 -5.91 -1.23 8.65
CA HIS A 44 -6.83 -0.38 9.41
C HIS A 44 -8.01 0.14 8.58
N LEU A 45 -7.83 0.33 7.27
CA LEU A 45 -8.89 0.70 6.33
C LEU A 45 -9.54 -0.53 5.73
N PHE A 46 -8.75 -1.54 5.37
CA PHE A 46 -9.25 -2.75 4.73
C PHE A 46 -10.16 -3.59 5.66
N ALA A 47 -9.82 -3.70 6.95
CA ALA A 47 -10.60 -4.46 7.92
C ALA A 47 -11.79 -3.70 8.52
N ARG A 48 -11.99 -2.43 8.12
CA ARG A 48 -13.08 -1.59 8.63
C ARG A 48 -14.44 -2.07 8.12
N GLN A 49 -15.47 -1.84 8.94
CA GLN A 49 -16.88 -2.11 8.62
C GLN A 49 -17.67 -0.79 8.60
N PRO A 50 -18.50 -0.52 7.57
CA PRO A 50 -18.70 -1.32 6.37
C PRO A 50 -17.45 -1.30 5.45
N PRO A 51 -17.18 -2.40 4.73
CA PRO A 51 -16.01 -2.49 3.85
C PRO A 51 -16.18 -1.60 2.61
N GLY A 52 -15.14 -0.84 2.27
CA GLY A 52 -15.06 -0.12 1.00
C GLY A 52 -15.36 1.39 1.04
N GLU A 53 -15.61 1.97 2.21
CA GLU A 53 -15.80 3.41 2.34
C GLU A 53 -14.52 4.11 2.85
N PHE A 54 -13.86 4.86 1.96
CA PHE A 54 -12.82 5.79 2.35
C PHE A 54 -13.43 7.12 2.80
N LEU A 55 -12.98 7.62 3.94
CA LEU A 55 -13.29 8.95 4.42
C LEU A 55 -12.20 9.92 3.97
N GLY A 56 -12.55 11.18 3.75
CA GLY A 56 -11.57 12.23 3.37
C GLY A 56 -10.47 12.46 4.40
N SER A 57 -10.68 12.04 5.66
CA SER A 57 -9.68 12.07 6.73
C SER A 57 -8.79 10.83 6.82
N ASP A 58 -9.03 9.81 5.98
CA ASP A 58 -8.26 8.59 6.02
C ASP A 58 -6.84 8.82 5.51
N VAL A 59 -5.89 8.08 6.09
CA VAL A 59 -4.49 8.08 5.70
C VAL A 59 -4.18 6.74 5.05
N ILE A 60 -3.72 6.79 3.80
CA ILE A 60 -3.38 5.62 2.99
C ILE A 60 -1.88 5.62 2.78
N PHE A 61 -1.19 4.67 3.40
CA PHE A 61 0.25 4.46 3.20
C PHE A 61 0.50 3.84 1.83
N ILE A 62 1.43 4.41 1.08
CA ILE A 62 1.82 3.94 -0.26
C ILE A 62 3.20 3.26 -0.28
N GLU A 63 3.82 3.14 0.89
CA GLU A 63 5.03 2.38 1.12
C GLU A 63 4.81 1.35 2.22
N GLY A 64 5.52 0.23 2.17
CA GLY A 64 5.48 -0.80 3.21
C GLY A 64 5.94 -0.32 4.59
N PRO A 65 5.62 -1.06 5.66
CA PRO A 65 6.19 -0.82 6.99
C PRO A 65 7.71 -0.89 6.89
N ARG A 66 8.38 0.15 7.39
CA ARG A 66 9.83 0.12 7.55
C ARG A 66 10.10 -0.51 8.91
N ASP A 67 10.39 -1.81 8.93
CA ASP A 67 11.22 -2.34 10.00
C ASP A 67 12.56 -1.60 9.94
N GLY A 68 13.28 -1.40 11.03
CA GLY A 68 14.54 -0.65 11.00
C GLY A 68 15.67 -1.30 10.20
N LYS A 69 15.37 -2.26 9.32
CA LYS A 69 16.26 -2.94 8.38
C LYS A 69 15.69 -2.72 6.99
N GLU A 70 16.52 -2.41 6.01
CA GLU A 70 16.05 -2.30 4.62
C GLU A 70 15.31 -3.60 4.26
N ALA A 71 14.01 -3.48 3.94
CA ALA A 71 13.21 -4.61 3.51
C ALA A 71 13.91 -5.24 2.30
N PRO A 72 14.15 -6.56 2.28
CA PRO A 72 14.72 -7.20 1.12
C PRO A 72 13.78 -6.94 -0.06
N SER A 73 14.35 -6.49 -1.17
CA SER A 73 13.66 -6.39 -2.44
C SER A 73 13.05 -7.75 -2.75
N PHE A 74 11.74 -7.90 -2.53
CA PHE A 74 10.96 -9.05 -2.99
C PHE A 74 10.79 -8.92 -4.51
N PHE A 75 11.90 -9.09 -5.24
CA PHE A 75 11.94 -9.21 -6.68
C PHE A 75 12.58 -10.57 -6.97
N GLY A 76 11.77 -11.53 -7.42
CA GLY A 76 12.22 -12.85 -7.86
C GLY A 76 12.04 -13.98 -6.85
N ILE A 77 10.81 -14.53 -6.76
CA ILE A 77 10.66 -15.95 -6.49
C ILE A 77 10.42 -16.60 -7.85
N GLU A 78 11.48 -17.05 -8.51
CA GLU A 78 11.35 -18.09 -9.53
C GLU A 78 10.99 -19.37 -8.77
N VAL A 79 9.75 -19.84 -8.94
CA VAL A 79 9.32 -21.14 -8.44
C VAL A 79 9.84 -22.17 -9.44
N GLU A 80 11.02 -22.72 -9.18
CA GLU A 80 11.52 -23.91 -9.85
C GLU A 80 10.73 -25.13 -9.32
N VAL A 81 9.84 -25.66 -10.16
CA VAL A 81 9.11 -26.90 -9.89
C VAL A 81 9.95 -28.06 -10.46
N SER A 82 10.45 -28.94 -9.59
CA SER A 82 10.97 -30.27 -9.95
C SER A 82 9.88 -31.33 -9.88
#